data_AF-A0A7R9MFW5-F1
#
_entry.id   AF-A0A7R9MFW5-F1
#
_cell.length_a   1.000
_cell.length_b   1.000
_cell.length_c   1.000
_cell.angle_alpha   90.00
_cell.angle_beta   90.00
_cell.angle_gamma   90.00
#
_symmetry.space_group_name_H-M   'P 1'
#
loop_
_entity.id
_entity.type
_entity.pdbx_description
1 polymer ?
#
loop_
_entity_poly.entity_id
_entity_poly.type
_entity_poly.pdbx_seq_one_letter_code
_entity_poly.pdbx_strand_id
1 'polypeptide(L)'
;MIFSQLKQTIRQSNDGYSGQQLIQWLDLEEDLNKEAYLLSGGTLRRLVLAMAFVGRNRTLILDEPTAALDPRVRRKVWDLILDSRKTKSLLITSHDFEEANKLSDQIYIISEGKTNRRLLWIPESGERRDVREERERISQVIRSGDFESYSLIVDKLTKRLNKRTVMPNGVSFVVKRGECMGLLGLNGSGKTSLFRVLTGDLETDSGNVWMASKSG
;
A
#
# COMPACT_ATOMS: atom_id res chain seq x y z
N MET A 1 -1.01 -5.84 -16.63
CA MET A 1 -1.67 -4.85 -15.75
C MET A 1 -0.87 -4.64 -14.44
N ILE A 2 0.47 -4.61 -14.51
CA ILE A 2 1.37 -4.49 -13.32
C ILE A 2 2.33 -3.28 -13.44
N PHE A 3 2.45 -2.69 -14.64
CA PHE A 3 3.42 -1.62 -14.92
C PHE A 3 2.98 -0.20 -14.52
N SER A 4 1.70 0.05 -14.21
CA SER A 4 1.26 1.42 -13.88
C SER A 4 1.76 1.91 -12.52
N GLN A 5 2.22 1.01 -11.65
CA GLN A 5 2.54 1.33 -10.25
C GLN A 5 4.03 1.62 -9.97
N LEU A 6 4.91 1.68 -10.98
CA LEU A 6 6.32 2.00 -10.81
C LEU A 6 6.68 3.34 -11.48
N LYS A 7 6.32 4.46 -10.84
CA LYS A 7 6.95 5.75 -11.14
C LYS A 7 8.26 5.86 -10.36
N GLN A 8 9.39 5.46 -10.96
CA GLN A 8 10.72 5.81 -10.44
C GLN A 8 11.69 6.22 -11.55
N THR A 9 12.45 7.27 -11.26
CA THR A 9 13.70 7.61 -11.97
C THR A 9 14.83 6.80 -11.35
N ILE A 10 15.38 5.86 -12.12
CA ILE A 10 16.56 5.07 -11.72
C ILE A 10 17.75 6.03 -11.60
N ARG A 11 18.27 6.25 -10.38
CA ARG A 11 19.62 6.75 -10.15
C ARG A 11 20.32 5.85 -9.14
N GLN A 12 21.56 5.49 -9.45
CA GLN A 12 22.44 4.73 -8.55
C GLN A 12 22.63 5.52 -7.26
N SER A 13 22.16 4.97 -6.13
CA SER A 13 22.44 5.50 -4.80
C SER A 13 22.61 4.31 -3.84
N ASN A 14 23.65 4.36 -3.00
CA ASN A 14 24.08 3.27 -2.12
C ASN A 14 23.23 3.04 -0.86
N ASP A 15 22.08 3.72 -0.71
CA ASP A 15 21.33 3.76 0.55
C ASP A 15 19.98 3.01 0.49
N GLY A 16 19.86 2.03 -0.39
CA GLY A 16 18.68 1.15 -0.54
C GLY A 16 19.10 -0.28 -0.83
N TYR A 17 18.14 -1.18 -0.98
CA TYR A 17 18.45 -2.56 -1.39
C TYR A 17 19.11 -2.54 -2.77
N SER A 18 20.27 -3.18 -2.88
CA SER A 18 20.93 -3.36 -4.17
C SER A 18 20.15 -4.37 -5.02
N GLY A 19 20.25 -4.24 -6.35
CA GLY A 19 19.64 -5.19 -7.27
C GLY A 19 20.11 -6.63 -6.99
N GLN A 20 21.39 -6.82 -6.71
CA GLN A 20 21.97 -8.13 -6.43
C GLN A 20 21.43 -8.76 -5.13
N GLN A 21 21.25 -7.97 -4.07
CA GLN A 21 20.60 -8.45 -2.84
C GLN A 21 19.16 -8.89 -3.09
N LEU A 22 18.39 -8.09 -3.85
CA LEU A 22 16.99 -8.40 -4.14
C LEU A 22 16.82 -9.61 -5.06
N ILE A 23 17.73 -9.77 -6.03
CA ILE A 23 17.78 -10.96 -6.88
C ILE A 23 17.90 -12.22 -6.03
N GLN A 24 18.84 -12.23 -5.06
CA GLN A 24 19.05 -13.36 -4.16
C GLN A 24 17.89 -13.56 -3.18
N TRP A 25 17.36 -12.48 -2.60
CA TRP A 25 16.28 -12.58 -1.62
C TRP A 25 14.96 -13.04 -2.23
N LEU A 26 14.75 -12.79 -3.52
CA LEU A 26 13.50 -13.08 -4.22
C LEU A 26 13.63 -14.22 -5.24
N ASP A 27 14.66 -15.05 -5.18
CA ASP A 27 14.84 -16.21 -6.07
C ASP A 27 14.63 -15.84 -7.55
N LEU A 28 15.42 -14.88 -8.04
CA LEU A 28 15.36 -14.36 -9.42
C LEU A 28 16.59 -14.74 -10.25
N GLU A 29 17.57 -15.46 -9.68
CA GLU A 29 18.84 -15.79 -10.31
C GLU A 29 18.69 -16.55 -11.63
N GLU A 30 17.79 -17.55 -11.66
CA GLU A 30 17.55 -18.40 -12.83
C GLU A 30 16.81 -17.67 -13.97
N ASP A 31 16.24 -16.50 -13.68
CA ASP A 31 15.39 -15.74 -14.58
C ASP A 31 16.07 -14.45 -15.10
N LEU A 32 17.32 -14.17 -14.70
CA LEU A 32 18.02 -12.90 -15.00
C LEU A 32 18.11 -12.53 -16.48
N ASN A 33 18.23 -13.54 -17.35
CA ASN A 33 18.38 -13.34 -18.80
C ASN A 33 17.05 -13.54 -19.56
N LYS A 34 15.94 -13.77 -18.86
CA LYS A 34 14.63 -13.94 -19.49
C LYS A 34 13.94 -12.60 -19.66
N GLU A 35 13.26 -12.43 -20.79
CA GLU A 35 12.42 -11.25 -21.00
C GLU A 35 11.20 -11.26 -20.08
N ALA A 36 10.76 -10.08 -19.62
CA ALA A 36 9.72 -9.96 -18.60
C ALA A 36 8.38 -10.62 -19.00
N TYR A 37 8.05 -10.65 -20.31
CA TYR A 37 6.83 -11.29 -20.80
C TYR A 37 6.89 -12.83 -20.81
N LEU A 38 8.08 -13.42 -20.68
CA LEU A 38 8.30 -14.87 -20.59
C LEU A 38 8.25 -15.39 -19.14
N LEU A 39 8.19 -14.50 -18.15
CA LEU A 39 8.20 -14.87 -16.74
C LEU A 39 6.84 -15.44 -16.31
N SER A 40 6.87 -16.41 -15.39
CA SER A 40 5.66 -16.85 -14.70
C SER A 40 5.03 -15.70 -13.92
N GLY A 41 3.72 -15.74 -13.66
CA GLY A 41 3.04 -14.69 -12.89
C GLY A 41 3.68 -14.46 -11.51
N GLY A 42 4.10 -15.53 -10.84
CA GLY A 42 4.82 -15.45 -9.55
C GLY A 42 6.20 -14.83 -9.68
N THR A 43 6.98 -15.21 -10.70
CA THR A 43 8.31 -14.60 -10.95
C THR A 43 8.17 -13.13 -11.33
N LEU A 44 7.19 -12.77 -12.16
CA LEU A 44 6.93 -11.38 -12.54
C LEU A 44 6.54 -10.54 -11.32
N ARG A 45 5.75 -11.08 -10.40
CA ARG A 45 5.42 -10.45 -9.12
C ARG A 45 6.67 -10.16 -8.29
N ARG A 46 7.58 -11.15 -8.16
CA ARG A 46 8.85 -11.00 -7.45
C ARG A 46 9.76 -9.95 -8.09
N LEU A 47 9.86 -9.93 -9.42
CA LEU A 47 10.62 -8.91 -10.14
C LEU A 47 10.06 -7.50 -9.89
N VAL A 48 8.74 -7.34 -9.89
CA VAL A 48 8.08 -6.05 -9.63
C VAL A 48 8.31 -5.58 -8.19
N LEU A 49 8.25 -6.50 -7.23
CA LEU A 49 8.63 -6.20 -5.85
C LEU A 49 10.09 -5.77 -5.76
N ALA A 50 11.02 -6.52 -6.39
CA ALA A 50 12.43 -6.14 -6.44
C ALA A 50 12.58 -4.70 -6.94
N MET A 51 11.98 -4.35 -8.08
CA MET A 51 12.02 -3.00 -8.63
C MET A 51 11.45 -1.93 -7.66
N ALA A 52 10.40 -2.24 -6.92
CA ALA A 52 9.84 -1.31 -5.93
C ALA A 52 10.78 -1.05 -4.74
N PHE A 53 11.53 -2.07 -4.31
CA PHE A 53 12.45 -1.99 -3.18
C PHE A 53 13.84 -1.44 -3.53
N VAL A 54 14.23 -1.41 -4.81
CA VAL A 54 15.48 -0.78 -5.26
C VAL A 54 15.48 0.70 -4.89
N GLY A 55 16.61 1.15 -4.34
CA GLY A 55 16.88 2.58 -4.09
C GLY A 55 16.15 3.17 -2.87
N ARG A 56 16.12 4.51 -2.84
CA ARG A 56 15.90 5.31 -1.62
C ARG A 56 14.46 5.84 -1.46
N ASN A 57 13.45 5.03 -1.81
CA ASN A 57 12.04 5.40 -1.64
C ASN A 57 11.65 5.39 -0.17
N ARG A 58 11.11 6.51 0.34
CA ARG A 58 10.67 6.65 1.74
C ARG A 58 9.24 6.16 1.98
N THR A 59 8.44 6.04 0.93
CA THR A 59 7.05 5.58 0.96
C THR A 59 6.83 4.58 -0.16
N LEU A 60 6.29 3.39 0.14
CA LEU A 60 5.88 2.40 -0.85
C LEU A 60 4.41 2.02 -0.66
N ILE A 61 3.72 1.80 -1.78
CA ILE A 61 2.34 1.34 -1.84
C ILE A 61 2.35 -0.01 -2.57
N LEU A 62 1.93 -1.10 -1.91
CA LEU A 62 2.03 -2.47 -2.43
C LEU A 62 0.65 -3.14 -2.49
N ASP A 63 0.11 -3.36 -3.70
CA ASP A 63 -1.23 -3.92 -3.87
C ASP A 63 -1.22 -5.46 -3.88
N GLU A 64 -1.59 -6.11 -2.78
CA GLU A 64 -1.55 -7.57 -2.56
C GLU A 64 -0.16 -8.20 -2.83
N PRO A 65 0.90 -7.78 -2.10
CA PRO A 65 2.32 -8.09 -2.38
C PRO A 65 2.57 -9.56 -2.65
N THR A 66 1.92 -10.47 -1.93
CA THR A 66 2.16 -11.92 -2.04
C THR A 66 1.08 -12.71 -2.76
N ALA A 67 0.13 -12.03 -3.43
CA ALA A 67 -0.87 -12.70 -4.23
C ALA A 67 -0.24 -13.63 -5.27
N ALA A 68 -0.77 -14.86 -5.36
CA ALA A 68 -0.31 -15.92 -6.27
C ALA A 68 1.13 -16.42 -6.03
N LEU A 69 1.75 -16.12 -4.88
CA LEU A 69 3.03 -16.71 -4.48
C LEU A 69 2.79 -17.98 -3.65
N ASP A 70 3.66 -18.97 -3.82
CA ASP A 70 3.67 -20.14 -2.95
C ASP A 70 4.10 -19.76 -1.51
N PRO A 71 3.79 -20.61 -0.50
CA PRO A 71 4.06 -20.28 0.90
C PRO A 71 5.54 -20.00 1.22
N ARG A 72 6.50 -20.62 0.50
CA ARG A 72 7.94 -20.44 0.76
C ARG A 72 8.37 -19.05 0.31
N VAL A 73 7.99 -18.67 -0.91
CA VAL A 73 8.30 -17.36 -1.47
C VAL A 73 7.57 -16.25 -0.70
N ARG A 74 6.31 -16.47 -0.30
CA ARG A 74 5.53 -15.52 0.50
C ARG A 74 6.30 -15.07 1.75
N ARG A 75 6.93 -16.01 2.47
CA ARG A 75 7.73 -15.68 3.66
C ARG A 75 8.94 -14.80 3.34
N LYS A 76 9.65 -15.05 2.25
CA LYS A 76 10.78 -14.21 1.82
C LYS A 76 10.35 -12.77 1.52
N VAL A 77 9.20 -12.61 0.85
CA VAL A 77 8.61 -11.28 0.62
C VAL A 77 8.20 -10.62 1.94
N TRP A 78 7.65 -11.37 2.88
CA TRP A 78 7.34 -10.84 4.21
C TRP A 78 8.59 -10.38 4.95
N ASP A 79 9.66 -11.15 4.92
CA ASP A 79 10.93 -10.78 5.55
C ASP A 79 11.52 -9.51 4.92
N LEU A 80 11.45 -9.37 3.60
CA LEU A 80 11.83 -8.14 2.89
C LEU A 80 10.98 -6.93 3.32
N ILE A 81 9.66 -7.09 3.37
CA ILE A 81 8.75 -6.04 3.80
C ILE A 81 9.07 -5.63 5.25
N LEU A 82 9.22 -6.60 6.15
CA LEU A 82 9.54 -6.36 7.56
C LEU A 82 10.87 -5.64 7.74
N ASP A 83 11.91 -6.06 7.01
CA ASP A 83 13.21 -5.39 7.06
C ASP A 83 13.13 -3.95 6.53
N SER A 84 12.36 -3.73 5.47
CA SER A 84 12.23 -2.41 4.83
C SER A 84 11.56 -1.36 5.71
N ARG A 85 10.74 -1.77 6.67
CA ARG A 85 10.05 -0.88 7.64
C ARG A 85 11.01 -0.05 8.48
N LYS A 86 12.27 -0.49 8.61
CA LYS A 86 13.33 0.29 9.30
C LYS A 86 13.62 1.63 8.62
N THR A 87 13.37 1.74 7.32
CA THR A 87 13.75 2.90 6.51
C THR A 87 12.63 3.47 5.66
N LYS A 88 11.51 2.74 5.53
CA LYS A 88 10.40 3.07 4.64
C LYS A 88 9.07 3.03 5.39
N SER A 89 8.17 3.91 4.98
CA SER A 89 6.75 3.87 5.34
C SER A 89 6.00 3.08 4.27
N LEU A 90 5.06 2.24 4.66
CA LEU A 90 4.43 1.29 3.77
C LEU A 90 2.91 1.38 3.86
N LEU A 91 2.24 1.26 2.73
CA LEU A 91 0.81 0.99 2.64
C LEU A 91 0.62 -0.30 1.84
N ILE A 92 0.03 -1.32 2.45
CA ILE A 92 -0.11 -2.66 1.87
C ILE A 92 -1.59 -3.01 1.82
N THR A 93 -2.10 -3.55 0.72
CA THR A 93 -3.41 -4.24 0.71
C THR A 93 -3.22 -5.73 0.83
N SER A 94 -4.19 -6.38 1.46
CA SER A 94 -4.29 -7.83 1.45
C SER A 94 -5.74 -8.27 1.59
N HIS A 95 -6.05 -9.47 1.14
CA HIS A 95 -7.24 -10.21 1.55
C HIS A 95 -6.90 -11.32 2.56
N ASP A 96 -5.62 -11.53 2.84
CA ASP A 96 -5.10 -12.49 3.82
C ASP A 96 -4.87 -11.79 5.17
N PHE A 97 -5.58 -12.26 6.20
CA PHE A 97 -5.45 -11.73 7.55
C PHE A 97 -4.08 -12.03 8.16
N GLU A 98 -3.49 -13.20 7.89
CA GLU A 98 -2.16 -13.57 8.40
C GLU A 98 -1.11 -12.59 7.89
N GLU A 99 -1.14 -12.30 6.60
CA GLU A 99 -0.27 -11.30 5.96
C GLU A 99 -0.44 -9.92 6.60
N ALA A 100 -1.67 -9.41 6.64
CA ALA A 100 -1.95 -8.09 7.20
C ALA A 100 -1.49 -8.00 8.67
N ASN A 101 -1.76 -9.04 9.46
CA ASN A 101 -1.40 -9.13 10.87
C ASN A 101 0.10 -9.24 11.11
N LYS A 102 0.84 -9.91 10.21
CA LYS A 102 2.29 -10.04 10.32
C LYS A 102 3.02 -8.76 9.94
N LEU A 103 2.56 -8.09 8.88
CA LEU A 103 3.31 -7.00 8.25
C LEU A 103 2.99 -5.63 8.82
N SER A 104 1.78 -5.41 9.34
CA SER A 104 1.27 -4.05 9.60
C SER A 104 1.33 -3.65 11.07
N ASP A 105 1.69 -2.40 11.33
CA ASP A 105 1.53 -1.73 12.63
C ASP A 105 0.07 -1.43 12.94
N GLN A 106 -0.69 -1.06 11.89
CA GLN A 106 -2.10 -0.76 11.95
C GLN A 106 -2.82 -1.44 10.80
N ILE A 107 -3.98 -2.02 11.08
CA ILE A 107 -4.78 -2.71 10.07
C ILE A 107 -6.12 -2.02 10.00
N TYR A 108 -6.40 -1.49 8.82
CA TYR A 108 -7.69 -0.97 8.47
C TYR A 108 -8.46 -1.98 7.65
N ILE A 109 -9.74 -2.15 7.98
CA ILE A 109 -10.61 -3.08 7.26
C ILE A 109 -11.56 -2.29 6.36
N ILE A 110 -11.68 -2.73 5.11
CA ILE A 110 -12.76 -2.32 4.21
C ILE A 110 -13.75 -3.48 4.10
N SER A 111 -14.92 -3.29 4.69
CA SER A 111 -16.00 -4.28 4.70
C SER A 111 -17.36 -3.59 4.83
N GLU A 112 -18.42 -4.22 4.35
CA GLU A 112 -19.80 -3.87 4.69
C GLU A 112 -20.24 -4.43 6.06
N GLY A 113 -19.35 -5.11 6.81
CA GLY A 113 -19.69 -5.88 8.01
C GLY A 113 -18.93 -5.53 9.30
N LYS A 114 -19.44 -6.04 10.44
CA LYS A 114 -18.97 -5.72 11.79
C LYS A 114 -17.67 -6.47 12.17
N THR A 115 -16.55 -5.78 12.40
CA THR A 115 -15.26 -6.35 12.89
C THR A 115 -14.69 -5.56 14.07
N ASN A 116 -13.82 -6.12 14.92
CA ASN A 116 -13.34 -5.47 16.17
C ASN A 116 -12.02 -4.67 16.02
N ARG A 117 -11.59 -4.30 14.80
CA ARG A 117 -10.35 -3.53 14.54
C ARG A 117 -10.67 -2.18 13.88
N ARG A 118 -9.68 -1.26 13.84
CA ARG A 118 -9.82 0.07 13.20
C ARG A 118 -10.40 -0.09 11.80
N LEU A 119 -11.58 0.48 11.58
CA LEU A 119 -12.25 0.40 10.30
C LEU A 119 -11.96 1.62 9.45
N LEU A 120 -11.81 1.40 8.15
CA LEU A 120 -11.66 2.50 7.21
C LEU A 120 -13.02 3.05 6.80
N TRP A 121 -14.09 2.22 6.81
CA TRP A 121 -15.49 2.60 6.67
C TRP A 121 -16.40 1.36 6.79
N ILE A 122 -17.60 1.49 7.37
CA ILE A 122 -18.74 0.57 7.20
C ILE A 122 -19.96 1.43 6.83
N PRO A 123 -20.65 1.19 5.71
CA PRO A 123 -21.97 1.76 5.49
C PRO A 123 -23.02 0.97 6.25
N GLU A 124 -24.04 1.70 6.67
CA GLU A 124 -25.31 1.27 7.25
C GLU A 124 -25.29 1.02 8.77
N SER A 125 -25.96 1.95 9.45
CA SER A 125 -26.23 2.05 10.89
C SER A 125 -25.06 2.44 11.82
N GLY A 126 -24.63 3.69 11.67
CA GLY A 126 -23.81 4.40 12.68
C GLY A 126 -22.31 4.33 12.41
N GLU A 127 -21.71 5.50 12.14
CA GLU A 127 -20.26 5.64 12.10
C GLU A 127 -19.69 5.21 13.45
N ARG A 128 -18.91 4.14 13.43
CA ARG A 128 -18.30 3.56 14.62
C ARG A 128 -17.33 4.53 15.27
N ARG A 129 -17.15 4.37 16.58
CA ARG A 129 -16.29 5.23 17.39
C ARG A 129 -14.86 5.32 16.84
N ASP A 130 -14.28 4.19 16.44
CA ASP A 130 -12.93 4.11 15.88
C ASP A 130 -12.78 4.90 14.57
N VAL A 131 -13.77 4.82 13.67
CA VAL A 131 -13.81 5.59 12.41
C VAL A 131 -13.91 7.10 12.70
N ARG A 132 -14.79 7.48 13.64
CA ARG A 132 -14.99 8.87 14.03
C ARG A 132 -13.76 9.48 14.69
N GLU A 133 -13.18 8.78 15.67
CA GLU A 133 -11.95 9.20 16.36
C GLU A 133 -10.79 9.38 15.38
N GLU A 134 -10.65 8.45 14.43
CA GLU A 134 -9.63 8.55 13.40
C GLU A 134 -9.86 9.76 12.48
N ARG A 135 -11.10 10.00 12.06
CA ARG A 135 -11.46 11.17 11.24
C ARG A 135 -11.22 12.49 11.97
N GLU A 136 -11.52 12.55 13.27
CA GLU A 136 -11.24 13.72 14.12
C GLU A 136 -9.73 13.94 14.23
N ARG A 137 -8.96 12.87 14.47
CA ARG A 137 -7.49 12.93 14.49
C ARG A 137 -6.91 13.45 13.18
N ILE A 138 -7.39 12.96 12.03
CA ILE A 138 -6.95 13.43 10.70
C ILE A 138 -7.31 14.91 10.51
N SER A 139 -8.50 15.31 10.93
CA SER A 139 -8.94 16.71 10.87
C SER A 139 -8.03 17.63 11.70
N GLN A 140 -7.55 17.16 12.85
CA GLN A 140 -6.57 17.89 13.68
C GLN A 140 -5.20 17.97 13.00
N VAL A 141 -4.72 16.89 12.38
CA VAL A 141 -3.45 16.90 11.62
C VAL A 141 -3.50 17.92 10.49
N ILE A 142 -4.60 17.94 9.72
CA ILE A 142 -4.78 18.89 8.61
C ILE A 142 -4.83 20.34 9.13
N ARG A 143 -5.55 20.59 10.24
CA ARG A 143 -5.65 21.94 10.84
C ARG A 143 -4.34 22.45 11.42
N SER A 144 -3.58 21.55 12.07
CA SER A 144 -2.28 21.90 12.66
C SER A 144 -1.18 22.06 11.63
N GLY A 145 -1.35 21.51 10.42
CA GLY A 145 -0.35 21.55 9.36
C GLY A 145 0.83 20.60 9.60
N ASP A 146 0.71 19.64 10.53
CA ASP A 146 1.72 18.62 10.82
C ASP A 146 1.77 17.56 9.71
N PHE A 147 2.10 17.97 8.49
CA PHE A 147 2.27 17.06 7.35
C PHE A 147 3.62 16.33 7.40
N GLU A 148 4.62 16.88 8.10
CA GLU A 148 5.96 16.31 8.15
C GLU A 148 6.03 15.01 8.93
N SER A 149 5.17 14.81 9.94
CA SER A 149 5.11 13.57 10.72
C SER A 149 4.54 12.37 9.95
N TYR A 150 3.93 12.62 8.79
CA TYR A 150 3.23 11.61 8.00
C TYR A 150 3.87 11.39 6.63
N SER A 151 3.83 10.15 6.16
CA SER A 151 4.23 9.79 4.80
C SER A 151 3.08 9.90 3.80
N LEU A 152 1.86 9.71 4.29
CA LEU A 152 0.63 9.76 3.51
C LEU A 152 -0.53 10.25 4.39
N ILE A 153 -1.32 11.19 3.87
CA ILE A 153 -2.57 11.66 4.46
C ILE A 153 -3.65 11.59 3.40
N VAL A 154 -4.77 10.98 3.75
CA VAL A 154 -5.96 10.83 2.89
C VAL A 154 -7.16 11.38 3.66
N ASP A 155 -7.87 12.34 3.07
CA ASP A 155 -9.06 12.95 3.65
C ASP A 155 -10.24 12.87 2.68
N LYS A 156 -11.31 12.20 3.13
CA LYS A 156 -12.62 12.11 2.47
C LYS A 156 -12.57 11.70 0.99
N LEU A 157 -11.64 10.82 0.66
CA LEU A 157 -11.45 10.36 -0.70
C LEU A 157 -12.68 9.58 -1.18
N THR A 158 -13.20 9.98 -2.35
CA THR A 158 -14.37 9.35 -2.95
C THR A 158 -14.14 9.11 -4.43
N LYS A 159 -14.47 7.89 -4.89
CA LYS A 159 -14.45 7.57 -6.30
C LYS A 159 -15.63 6.73 -6.75
N ARG A 160 -16.27 7.18 -7.83
CA ARG A 160 -17.30 6.47 -8.59
C ARG A 160 -16.86 6.29 -10.04
N LEU A 161 -17.23 5.16 -10.65
CA LEU A 161 -17.07 4.90 -12.08
C LEU A 161 -18.42 4.58 -12.68
N ASN A 162 -18.79 5.26 -13.77
CA ASN A 162 -20.09 5.08 -14.44
C ASN A 162 -21.27 5.13 -13.45
N LYS A 163 -21.23 6.11 -12.53
CA LYS A 163 -22.21 6.30 -11.43
C LYS A 163 -22.27 5.17 -10.39
N ARG A 164 -21.38 4.17 -10.45
CA ARG A 164 -21.26 3.11 -9.46
C ARG A 164 -20.14 3.41 -8.48
N THR A 165 -20.38 3.13 -7.21
CA THR A 165 -19.36 3.18 -6.15
C THR A 165 -18.33 2.06 -6.38
N VAL A 166 -17.05 2.41 -6.47
CA VAL A 166 -15.95 1.44 -6.71
C VAL A 166 -14.99 1.29 -5.53
N MET A 167 -15.19 2.12 -4.50
CA MET A 167 -14.54 2.11 -3.20
C MET A 167 -15.46 2.81 -2.19
N PRO A 168 -15.30 2.61 -0.89
CA PRO A 168 -16.03 3.38 0.13
C PRO A 168 -16.00 4.89 -0.13
N ASN A 169 -17.12 5.56 0.15
CA ASN A 169 -17.20 7.02 0.03
C ASN A 169 -16.57 7.68 1.27
N GLY A 170 -15.76 8.73 1.06
CA GLY A 170 -15.20 9.51 2.15
C GLY A 170 -14.05 8.82 2.91
N VAL A 171 -13.29 7.95 2.25
CA VAL A 171 -12.13 7.25 2.83
C VAL A 171 -11.14 8.24 3.42
N SER A 172 -10.81 8.07 4.71
CA SER A 172 -9.86 8.92 5.43
C SER A 172 -8.93 8.08 6.28
N PHE A 173 -7.62 8.27 6.14
CA PHE A 173 -6.60 7.60 6.95
C PHE A 173 -5.27 8.35 6.82
N VAL A 174 -4.32 8.04 7.70
CA VAL A 174 -2.94 8.54 7.61
C VAL A 174 -1.95 7.41 7.85
N VAL A 175 -0.76 7.54 7.26
CA VAL A 175 0.39 6.66 7.50
C VAL A 175 1.50 7.52 8.07
N LYS A 176 1.96 7.23 9.29
CA LYS A 176 3.10 7.93 9.89
C LYS A 176 4.39 7.56 9.16
N ARG A 177 5.40 8.42 9.25
CA ARG A 177 6.73 8.06 8.74
C ARG A 177 7.27 6.82 9.47
N GLY A 178 7.72 5.84 8.69
CA GLY A 178 8.24 4.56 9.19
C GLY A 178 7.17 3.56 9.62
N GLU A 179 5.88 3.89 9.48
CA GLU A 179 4.78 2.98 9.79
C GLU A 179 4.44 2.09 8.59
N CYS A 180 4.06 0.84 8.86
CA CYS A 180 3.41 -0.02 7.88
C CYS A 180 1.91 -0.11 8.15
N MET A 181 1.11 0.50 7.29
CA MET A 181 -0.34 0.38 7.30
C MET A 181 -0.80 -0.77 6.41
N GLY A 182 -1.64 -1.64 6.95
CA GLY A 182 -2.33 -2.70 6.23
C GLY A 182 -3.77 -2.33 5.93
N LEU A 183 -4.21 -2.63 4.71
CA LEU A 183 -5.58 -2.47 4.25
C LEU A 183 -6.17 -3.84 3.89
N LEU A 184 -6.97 -4.37 4.80
CA LEU A 184 -7.59 -5.68 4.68
C LEU A 184 -9.01 -5.56 4.12
N GLY A 185 -9.38 -6.45 3.20
CA GLY A 185 -10.75 -6.51 2.70
C GLY A 185 -10.94 -7.61 1.69
N LEU A 186 -12.19 -7.99 1.43
CA LEU A 186 -12.52 -9.01 0.43
C LEU A 186 -12.23 -8.51 -1.00
N ASN A 187 -12.24 -9.44 -1.96
CA ASN A 187 -12.15 -9.08 -3.37
C ASN A 187 -13.38 -8.25 -3.78
N GLY A 188 -13.15 -7.19 -4.55
CA GLY A 188 -14.20 -6.25 -4.93
C GLY A 188 -14.57 -5.20 -3.87
N SER A 189 -13.95 -5.20 -2.68
CA SER A 189 -14.23 -4.19 -1.65
C SER A 189 -13.73 -2.77 -1.97
N GLY A 190 -12.97 -2.62 -3.07
CA GLY A 190 -12.44 -1.34 -3.52
C GLY A 190 -10.99 -1.03 -3.13
N LYS A 191 -10.25 -2.02 -2.58
CA LYS A 191 -8.80 -1.92 -2.27
C LYS A 191 -7.98 -1.40 -3.46
N THR A 192 -8.04 -2.12 -4.58
CA THR A 192 -7.32 -1.77 -5.82
C THR A 192 -7.80 -0.43 -6.40
N SER A 193 -9.10 -0.13 -6.33
CA SER A 193 -9.63 1.18 -6.77
C SER A 193 -9.03 2.32 -5.95
N LEU A 194 -9.02 2.20 -4.61
CA LEU A 194 -8.39 3.17 -3.72
C LEU A 194 -6.91 3.33 -4.05
N PHE A 195 -6.18 2.22 -4.23
CA PHE A 195 -4.76 2.26 -4.55
C PHE A 195 -4.48 2.99 -5.87
N ARG A 196 -5.29 2.73 -6.90
CA ARG A 196 -5.18 3.45 -8.17
C ARG A 196 -5.42 4.95 -8.00
N VAL A 197 -6.28 5.36 -7.08
CA VAL A 197 -6.44 6.78 -6.76
C VAL A 197 -5.20 7.34 -6.08
N LEU A 198 -4.62 6.61 -5.12
CA LEU A 198 -3.42 7.03 -4.40
C LEU A 198 -2.17 7.09 -5.30
N THR A 199 -2.04 6.18 -6.25
CA THR A 199 -0.91 6.17 -7.21
C THR A 199 -1.10 7.16 -8.37
N GLY A 200 -2.29 7.75 -8.50
CA GLY A 200 -2.64 8.66 -9.59
C GLY A 200 -3.01 7.96 -10.91
N ASP A 201 -3.25 6.64 -10.88
CA ASP A 201 -3.76 5.85 -12.02
C ASP A 201 -5.29 5.99 -12.21
N LEU A 202 -5.96 6.63 -11.25
CA LEU A 202 -7.38 6.93 -11.27
C LEU A 202 -7.62 8.30 -10.63
N GLU A 203 -8.22 9.23 -11.36
CA GLU A 203 -8.56 10.54 -10.80
C GLU A 203 -9.63 10.40 -9.71
N THR A 204 -9.48 11.13 -8.61
CA THR A 204 -10.48 11.19 -7.54
C THR A 204 -11.65 12.09 -7.94
N ASP A 205 -12.87 11.78 -7.47
CA ASP A 205 -14.02 12.67 -7.67
C ASP A 205 -14.08 13.77 -6.59
N SER A 206 -13.61 13.45 -5.38
CA SER A 206 -13.51 14.40 -4.27
C SER A 206 -12.53 13.91 -3.19
N GLY A 207 -12.18 14.80 -2.26
CA GLY A 207 -11.22 14.54 -1.20
C GLY A 207 -9.80 14.95 -1.57
N ASN A 208 -8.88 14.77 -0.63
CA ASN A 208 -7.50 15.23 -0.75
C ASN A 208 -6.52 14.13 -0.38
N VAL A 209 -5.38 14.12 -1.06
CA VAL A 209 -4.26 13.21 -0.78
C VAL A 209 -2.98 14.04 -0.68
N TRP A 210 -2.29 13.92 0.45
CA TRP A 210 -0.96 14.48 0.64
C TRP A 210 0.03 13.32 0.81
N MET A 211 1.02 13.26 -0.07
CA MET A 211 2.14 12.33 0.07
C MET A 211 3.39 13.12 0.38
N ALA A 212 4.21 12.60 1.28
CA ALA A 212 5.54 13.16 1.52
C ALA A 212 6.35 13.11 0.22
N SER A 213 6.47 14.24 -0.47
CA SER A 213 7.38 14.38 -1.60
C SER A 213 8.81 14.50 -1.06
N LYS A 214 9.79 14.16 -1.91
CA LYS A 214 11.18 14.51 -1.59
C LYS A 214 11.32 16.04 -1.61
N SER A 215 11.63 16.63 -0.46
CA SER A 215 12.59 17.73 -0.40
C SER A 215 13.89 17.23 -1.05
N GLY A 216 14.45 18.05 -1.94
CA GLY A 216 15.53 17.75 -2.89
C GLY A 216 16.72 16.99 -2.33
#